data_AF-A0A2H9LNP5-F1
#
_entry.id   AF-A0A2H9LNP5-F1
#
_cell.length_a   1.000
_cell.length_b   1.000
_cell.length_c   1.000
_cell.angle_alpha   90.00
_cell.angle_beta   90.00
_cell.angle_gamma   90.00
#
_symmetry.space_group_name_H-M   'P 1'
#
loop_
_entity.id
_entity.type
_entity.pdbx_description
1 polymer ?
#
loop_
_entity_poly.entity_id
_entity_poly.type
_entity_poly.pdbx_seq_one_letter_code
_entity_poly.pdbx_strand_id
1 'polypeptide(L)'
;MKLLLDTIYLLPAIGVSVKELPKDAPIKLISKGHQISISDISIFELSAKGAKHITTGTLPPERVTKGIAAIIYDERIETIPTHDSKLLLTAFKLRNMLTDFIDCLILSSAINRCDALITEDDDIQNLEKNNEFNELVTAINPKFKIQALTKTL
;
A
#
# COMPACT_ATOMS: atom_id res chain seq x y z
N MET A 1 -15.23 3.46 3.96
CA MET A 1 -14.06 4.31 3.63
C MET A 1 -13.33 3.71 2.45
N LYS A 2 -12.70 4.55 1.63
CA LYS A 2 -11.74 4.14 0.62
C LYS A 2 -10.35 4.04 1.25
N LEU A 3 -9.77 2.83 1.25
CA LEU A 3 -8.53 2.52 1.92
C LEU A 3 -7.47 2.15 0.88
N LEU A 4 -6.29 2.76 0.96
CA LEU A 4 -5.13 2.23 0.25
C LEU A 4 -4.45 1.20 1.15
N LEU A 5 -4.21 -0.01 0.63
CA LEU A 5 -3.44 -1.02 1.33
C LEU A 5 -1.97 -0.98 0.90
N ASP A 6 -1.09 -0.95 1.89
CA ASP A 6 0.34 -1.15 1.70
C ASP A 6 0.64 -2.58 1.18
N THR A 7 1.76 -2.72 0.48
CA THR A 7 2.24 -3.95 -0.17
C THR A 7 2.31 -5.13 0.81
N ILE A 8 2.61 -4.87 2.08
CA ILE A 8 2.72 -5.93 3.11
C ILE A 8 1.44 -6.78 3.23
N TYR A 9 0.26 -6.19 3.03
CA TYR A 9 -1.02 -6.89 3.11
C TYR A 9 -1.35 -7.71 1.86
N LEU A 10 -0.59 -7.52 0.78
CA LEU A 10 -0.75 -8.23 -0.48
C LEU A 10 0.21 -9.42 -0.59
N LEU A 11 1.26 -9.48 0.24
CA LEU A 11 2.23 -10.59 0.29
C LEU A 11 1.59 -11.99 0.42
N PRO A 12 0.51 -12.19 1.22
CA PRO A 12 -0.15 -13.48 1.30
C PRO A 12 -0.68 -13.99 -0.05
N ALA A 13 -1.07 -13.08 -0.97
CA ALA A 13 -1.56 -13.45 -2.28
C ALA A 13 -0.50 -14.18 -3.12
N ILE A 14 0.78 -13.81 -2.98
CA ILE A 14 1.90 -14.48 -3.64
C ILE A 14 2.49 -15.65 -2.83
N GLY A 15 1.89 -15.99 -1.68
CA GLY A 15 2.31 -17.10 -0.84
C GLY A 15 3.32 -16.74 0.27
N VAL A 16 3.57 -15.45 0.51
CA VAL A 16 4.44 -15.00 1.60
C VAL A 16 3.58 -14.58 2.80
N SER A 17 3.70 -15.28 3.93
CA SER A 17 3.02 -14.90 5.16
C SER A 17 3.80 -13.85 5.93
N VAL A 18 3.11 -12.88 6.51
CA VAL A 18 3.68 -11.89 7.42
C VAL A 18 3.30 -12.26 8.84
N LYS A 19 4.28 -12.23 9.75
CA LYS A 19 4.05 -12.55 11.16
C LYS A 19 3.04 -11.56 11.75
N GLU A 20 2.14 -12.05 12.61
CA GLU A 20 1.14 -11.24 13.33
C GLU A 20 0.08 -10.52 12.45
N LEU A 21 0.16 -10.63 11.13
CA LEU A 21 -0.87 -10.10 10.22
C LEU A 21 -1.78 -11.20 9.65
N PRO A 22 -3.10 -10.92 9.53
CA PRO A 22 -4.04 -11.85 8.93
C PRO A 22 -3.79 -11.97 7.42
N LYS A 23 -3.76 -13.21 6.93
CA LYS A 23 -3.51 -13.52 5.51
C LYS A 23 -4.60 -13.02 4.56
N ASP A 24 -5.78 -12.73 5.10
CA ASP A 24 -7.00 -12.36 4.41
C ASP A 24 -7.43 -10.91 4.68
N ALA A 25 -6.48 -10.04 5.08
CA ALA A 25 -6.76 -8.64 5.42
C ALA A 25 -7.58 -7.89 4.35
N PRO A 26 -7.25 -7.95 3.04
CA PRO A 26 -8.05 -7.28 2.02
C PRO A 26 -9.51 -7.78 1.98
N ILE A 27 -9.71 -9.10 2.09
CA ILE A 27 -11.04 -9.74 2.06
C ILE A 27 -11.87 -9.30 3.27
N LYS A 28 -11.26 -9.26 4.46
CA LYS A 28 -11.91 -8.81 5.69
C LYS A 28 -12.36 -7.36 5.61
N LEU A 29 -11.50 -6.47 5.10
CA LEU A 29 -11.84 -5.06 4.95
C LEU A 29 -12.96 -4.86 3.92
N ILE A 30 -12.95 -5.59 2.79
CA ILE A 30 -14.05 -5.59 1.82
C ILE A 30 -15.35 -6.05 2.49
N SER A 31 -15.31 -7.12 3.27
CA SER A 31 -16.51 -7.65 3.96
C SER A 31 -17.13 -6.67 4.96
N LYS A 32 -16.34 -5.72 5.47
CA LYS A 32 -16.79 -4.62 6.33
C LYS A 32 -17.33 -3.41 5.57
N GLY A 33 -17.38 -3.47 4.23
CA GLY A 33 -17.87 -2.40 3.38
C GLY A 33 -16.84 -1.32 3.04
N HIS A 34 -15.54 -1.58 3.22
CA HIS A 34 -14.50 -0.69 2.73
C HIS A 34 -14.26 -0.89 1.24
N GLN A 35 -13.96 0.21 0.54
CA GLN A 35 -13.45 0.17 -0.83
C GLN A 35 -11.93 0.04 -0.75
N ILE A 36 -11.36 -0.92 -1.46
CA ILE A 36 -9.93 -1.21 -1.41
C ILE A 36 -9.25 -0.67 -2.66
N SER A 37 -8.14 0.02 -2.43
CA SER A 37 -7.23 0.47 -3.48
C SER A 37 -5.81 0.01 -3.19
N ILE A 38 -5.01 -0.13 -4.23
CA ILE A 38 -3.57 -0.36 -4.17
C ILE A 38 -2.86 0.63 -5.10
N SER A 39 -1.58 0.87 -4.85
CA SER A 39 -0.73 1.56 -5.82
C SER A 39 -0.17 0.55 -6.82
N ASP A 40 -0.06 0.90 -8.11
CA ASP A 40 0.52 0.00 -9.12
C ASP A 40 1.98 -0.36 -8.81
N ILE A 41 2.72 0.49 -8.07
CA ILE A 41 4.08 0.19 -7.60
C ILE A 41 4.12 -1.01 -6.64
N SER A 42 3.03 -1.27 -5.90
CA SER A 42 2.92 -2.45 -5.04
C SER A 42 2.97 -3.75 -5.85
N ILE A 43 2.55 -3.74 -7.12
CA ILE A 43 2.69 -4.90 -8.02
C ILE A 43 4.16 -5.16 -8.37
N PHE A 44 4.93 -4.08 -8.62
CA PHE A 44 6.37 -4.18 -8.82
C PHE A 44 7.07 -4.71 -7.57
N GLU A 45 6.77 -4.17 -6.39
CA GLU A 45 7.34 -4.65 -5.13
C GLU A 45 6.99 -6.12 -4.85
N LEU A 46 5.74 -6.53 -5.09
CA LEU A 46 5.33 -7.93 -4.96
C LEU A 46 6.15 -8.84 -5.87
N SER A 47 6.38 -8.39 -7.11
CA SER A 47 7.22 -9.12 -8.07
C SER A 47 8.67 -9.24 -7.57
N ALA A 48 9.24 -8.15 -7.05
CA ALA A 48 10.60 -8.13 -6.51
C ALA A 48 10.75 -9.02 -5.26
N LYS A 49 9.80 -8.94 -4.32
CA LYS A 49 9.77 -9.80 -3.12
C LYS A 49 9.58 -11.27 -3.52
N GLY A 50 8.68 -11.56 -4.45
CA GLY A 50 8.50 -12.90 -5.01
C GLY A 50 9.78 -13.46 -5.64
N ALA A 51 10.49 -12.65 -6.45
CA ALA A 51 11.76 -13.04 -7.06
C ALA A 51 12.81 -13.46 -6.02
N LYS A 52 12.92 -12.74 -4.90
CA LYS A 52 13.82 -13.10 -3.79
C LYS A 52 13.49 -14.47 -3.17
N HIS A 53 12.20 -14.82 -3.09
CA HIS A 53 11.78 -16.13 -2.58
C HIS A 53 12.01 -17.26 -3.61
N ILE A 54 11.90 -16.95 -4.89
CA ILE A 54 12.20 -17.89 -5.98
C ILE A 54 13.69 -18.23 -6.00
N THR A 55 14.59 -17.25 -5.86
CA THR A 55 16.04 -17.50 -5.87
C THR A 55 16.52 -18.34 -4.69
N THR A 56 15.76 -18.36 -3.59
CA THR A 56 16.02 -19.20 -2.41
C THR A 56 15.27 -20.54 -2.44
N GLY A 57 14.51 -20.84 -3.51
CA GLY A 57 13.74 -22.07 -3.66
C GLY A 57 12.53 -22.18 -2.71
N THR A 58 12.13 -21.09 -2.06
CA THR A 58 11.03 -21.09 -1.08
C THR A 58 9.66 -20.88 -1.71
N LEU A 59 9.60 -20.33 -2.92
CA LEU A 59 8.38 -20.19 -3.71
C LEU A 59 8.60 -20.56 -5.18
N PRO A 60 7.65 -21.27 -5.82
CA PRO A 60 7.69 -21.48 -7.26
C PRO A 60 7.24 -20.20 -8.01
N PRO A 61 7.82 -19.87 -9.17
CA PRO A 61 7.43 -18.71 -9.98
C PRO A 61 5.93 -18.65 -10.31
N GLU A 62 5.30 -19.81 -10.52
CA GLU A 62 3.87 -19.94 -10.82
C GLU A 62 2.99 -19.47 -9.66
N ARG A 63 3.46 -19.61 -8.40
CA ARG A 63 2.70 -19.15 -7.23
C ARG A 63 2.67 -17.62 -7.19
N VAL A 64 3.80 -16.98 -7.49
CA VAL A 64 3.95 -15.52 -7.50
C VAL A 64 3.11 -14.90 -8.63
N THR A 65 3.26 -15.41 -9.85
CA THR A 65 2.51 -14.91 -11.02
C THR A 65 0.99 -15.06 -10.85
N LYS A 66 0.51 -16.21 -10.34
CA LYS A 66 -0.92 -16.40 -10.01
C LYS A 66 -1.40 -15.44 -8.92
N GLY A 67 -0.58 -15.20 -7.90
CA GLY A 67 -0.91 -14.27 -6.81
C GLY A 67 -1.06 -12.83 -7.29
N ILE A 68 -0.14 -12.36 -8.14
CA ILE A 68 -0.20 -11.04 -8.75
C ILE A 68 -1.43 -10.92 -9.66
N ALA A 69 -1.68 -11.91 -10.52
CA ALA A 69 -2.86 -11.92 -11.39
C ALA A 69 -4.17 -11.87 -10.59
N ALA A 70 -4.24 -12.58 -9.46
CA ALA A 70 -5.41 -12.55 -8.58
C ALA A 70 -5.67 -11.17 -7.98
N ILE A 71 -4.64 -10.33 -7.79
CA ILE A 71 -4.81 -8.94 -7.33
C ILE A 71 -5.23 -8.03 -8.48
N ILE A 72 -4.52 -8.09 -9.61
CA ILE A 72 -4.74 -7.18 -10.76
C ILE A 72 -6.14 -7.35 -11.35
N TYR A 73 -6.64 -8.59 -11.41
CA TYR A 73 -7.93 -8.90 -12.04
C TYR A 73 -9.09 -8.99 -11.06
N ASP A 74 -8.89 -8.66 -9.78
CA ASP A 74 -9.99 -8.56 -8.82
C ASP A 74 -10.69 -7.21 -8.95
N GLU A 75 -11.89 -7.20 -9.53
CA GLU A 75 -12.69 -5.98 -9.76
C GLU A 75 -13.07 -5.23 -8.47
N ARG A 76 -12.89 -5.86 -7.30
CA ARG A 76 -13.12 -5.22 -5.99
C ARG A 76 -11.93 -4.39 -5.52
N ILE A 77 -10.78 -4.47 -6.21
CA ILE A 77 -9.55 -3.76 -5.90
C ILE A 77 -9.27 -2.73 -6.99
N GLU A 78 -9.29 -1.45 -6.62
CA GLU A 78 -8.90 -0.37 -7.52
C GLU A 78 -7.38 -0.22 -7.56
N THR A 79 -6.79 -0.26 -8.75
CA THR A 79 -5.35 0.03 -8.92
C THR A 79 -5.14 1.50 -9.29
N ILE A 80 -4.36 2.21 -8.49
CA ILE A 80 -4.02 3.62 -8.69
C ILE A 80 -2.69 3.72 -9.47
N PRO A 81 -2.68 4.38 -10.64
CA PRO A 81 -1.47 4.51 -11.46
C PRO A 81 -0.49 5.53 -10.86
N THR A 82 0.78 5.15 -10.68
CA THR A 82 1.80 6.05 -10.11
C THR A 82 2.31 7.11 -11.08
N HIS A 83 2.01 7.00 -12.38
CA HIS A 83 2.41 8.00 -13.37
C HIS A 83 1.49 9.24 -13.42
N ASP A 84 0.42 9.29 -12.61
CA ASP A 84 -0.43 10.48 -12.48
C ASP A 84 0.38 11.67 -11.96
N SER A 85 0.32 12.80 -12.67
CA SER A 85 1.17 13.96 -12.37
C SER A 85 0.90 14.57 -10.99
N LYS A 86 -0.35 14.57 -10.51
CA LYS A 86 -0.69 15.10 -9.18
C LYS A 86 -0.09 14.23 -8.08
N LEU A 87 -0.11 12.91 -8.30
CA LEU A 87 0.54 11.94 -7.43
C LEU A 87 2.06 12.11 -7.41
N LEU A 88 2.70 12.22 -8.57
CA LEU A 88 4.15 12.41 -8.63
C LEU A 88 4.59 13.70 -7.93
N LEU A 89 3.89 14.81 -8.15
CA LEU A 89 4.20 16.08 -7.46
C LEU A 89 4.11 15.96 -5.95
N THR A 90 3.15 15.21 -5.43
CA THR A 90 3.03 14.96 -3.99
C THR A 90 4.16 14.04 -3.51
N ALA A 91 4.48 12.98 -4.25
CA ALA A 91 5.57 12.06 -3.92
C ALA A 91 6.95 12.75 -3.88
N PHE A 92 7.21 13.68 -4.80
CA PHE A 92 8.45 14.46 -4.81
C PHE A 92 8.59 15.36 -3.56
N LYS A 93 7.49 15.88 -3.03
CA LYS A 93 7.51 16.61 -1.75
C LYS A 93 7.77 15.66 -0.58
N LEU A 94 7.10 14.51 -0.57
CA LEU A 94 7.28 13.47 0.45
C LEU A 94 8.73 12.96 0.53
N ARG A 95 9.48 12.99 -0.57
CA ARG A 95 10.90 12.60 -0.62
C ARG A 95 11.80 13.35 0.36
N ASN A 96 11.44 14.57 0.74
CA ASN A 96 12.19 15.34 1.74
C ASN A 96 12.00 14.80 3.17
N MET A 97 10.95 14.00 3.40
CA MET A 97 10.53 13.50 4.70
C MET A 97 10.68 11.98 4.84
N LEU A 98 10.59 11.24 3.72
CA LEU A 98 10.74 9.78 3.65
C LEU A 98 11.94 9.39 2.79
N THR A 99 12.69 8.39 3.25
CA THR A 99 13.94 7.94 2.61
C THR A 99 13.74 6.94 1.47
N ASP A 100 12.65 6.18 1.45
CA ASP A 100 12.28 5.32 0.32
C ASP A 100 11.29 6.05 -0.60
N PHE A 101 11.57 6.07 -1.90
CA PHE A 101 10.68 6.68 -2.88
C PHE A 101 9.47 5.81 -3.22
N ILE A 102 9.56 4.48 -3.06
CA ILE A 102 8.41 3.60 -3.21
C ILE A 102 7.35 3.94 -2.15
N ASP A 103 7.77 4.14 -0.90
CA ASP A 103 6.88 4.58 0.18
C ASP A 103 6.29 5.97 -0.10
N CYS A 104 7.08 6.88 -0.69
CA CYS A 104 6.57 8.18 -1.14
C CYS A 104 5.45 8.01 -2.18
N LEU A 105 5.57 7.07 -3.12
CA LEU A 105 4.55 6.81 -4.14
C LEU A 105 3.29 6.17 -3.54
N ILE A 106 3.43 5.22 -2.61
CA ILE A 106 2.32 4.58 -1.90
C ILE A 106 1.56 5.61 -1.06
N LEU A 107 2.26 6.39 -0.25
CA LEU A 107 1.66 7.41 0.60
C LEU A 107 1.02 8.53 -0.22
N SER A 108 1.68 8.98 -1.29
CA SER A 108 1.11 9.95 -2.23
C SER A 108 -0.20 9.43 -2.84
N SER A 109 -0.21 8.16 -3.26
CA SER A 109 -1.39 7.45 -3.81
C SER A 109 -2.55 7.52 -2.84
N ALA A 110 -2.28 7.24 -1.57
CA ALA A 110 -3.29 7.23 -0.53
C ALA A 110 -3.82 8.65 -0.25
N ILE A 111 -2.93 9.64 -0.05
CA ILE A 111 -3.31 11.03 0.25
C ILE A 111 -4.24 11.59 -0.83
N ASN A 112 -3.93 11.35 -2.11
CA ASN A 112 -4.66 11.97 -3.22
C ASN A 112 -5.96 11.25 -3.60
N ARG A 113 -6.12 9.97 -3.27
CA ARG A 113 -7.22 9.13 -3.79
C ARG A 113 -8.04 8.39 -2.74
N CYS A 114 -7.58 8.35 -1.48
CA CYS A 114 -8.18 7.52 -0.43
C CYS A 114 -8.45 8.31 0.86
N ASP A 115 -9.26 7.74 1.74
CA ASP A 115 -9.53 8.30 3.07
C ASP A 115 -8.42 7.93 4.07
N ALA A 116 -7.72 6.82 3.85
CA ALA A 116 -6.62 6.39 4.70
C ALA A 116 -5.61 5.50 3.95
N LEU A 117 -4.37 5.51 4.44
CA LEU A 117 -3.37 4.49 4.18
C LEU A 117 -3.37 3.48 5.34
N ILE A 118 -3.48 2.21 5.00
CA ILE A 118 -3.28 1.10 5.95
C ILE A 118 -1.85 0.60 5.77
N THR A 119 -1.01 0.75 6.80
CA THR A 119 0.42 0.38 6.78
C THR A 119 0.90 0.00 8.18
N GLU A 120 1.89 -0.87 8.27
CA GLU A 120 2.63 -1.18 9.51
C GLU A 120 4.02 -0.53 9.52
N ASP A 121 4.32 0.34 8.56
CA ASP A 121 5.61 1.02 8.45
C ASP A 121 5.74 2.15 9.48
N ASP A 122 6.71 2.03 10.38
CA ASP A 122 6.93 3.00 11.45
C ASP A 122 7.40 4.37 10.94
N ASP A 123 8.16 4.44 9.85
CA ASP A 123 8.63 5.71 9.29
C ASP A 123 7.43 6.50 8.76
N ILE A 124 6.50 5.84 8.06
CA ILE A 124 5.24 6.43 7.60
C ILE A 124 4.34 6.80 8.79
N GLN A 125 4.15 5.90 9.76
CA GLN A 125 3.32 6.17 10.95
C GLN A 125 3.84 7.37 11.76
N ASN A 126 5.15 7.55 11.82
CA ASN A 126 5.76 8.66 12.55
C ASN A 126 5.65 10.02 11.84
N LEU A 127 5.26 10.06 10.56
CA LEU A 127 5.06 11.32 9.83
C LEU A 127 3.96 12.20 10.43
N GLU A 128 2.99 11.64 11.16
CA GLU A 128 1.95 12.44 11.83
C GLU A 128 2.55 13.45 12.83
N LYS A 129 3.79 13.25 13.29
CA LYS A 129 4.53 14.16 14.16
C LYS A 129 5.28 15.27 13.40
N ASN A 130 5.32 15.22 12.06
CA ASN A 130 6.01 16.17 11.21
C ASN A 130 5.05 17.29 10.75
N ASN A 131 5.38 18.55 11.06
CA ASN A 131 4.56 19.70 10.71
C ASN A 131 4.45 19.93 9.19
N GLU A 132 5.56 19.77 8.44
CA GLU A 132 5.56 19.93 6.98
C GLU A 132 4.64 18.88 6.33
N PHE A 133 4.65 17.65 6.84
CA PHE A 133 3.73 16.60 6.41
C PHE A 133 2.27 16.97 6.69
N ASN A 134 1.97 17.44 7.91
CA ASN A 134 0.61 17.80 8.31
C ASN A 134 0.06 18.97 7.48
N GLU A 135 0.89 19.97 7.16
CA GLU A 135 0.52 21.07 6.26
C GLU A 135 0.22 20.56 4.83
N LEU A 136 1.08 19.68 4.30
CA LEU A 136 0.90 19.06 2.99
C LEU A 136 -0.42 18.28 2.91
N VAL A 137 -0.68 17.42 3.90
CA VAL A 137 -1.91 16.60 3.96
C VAL A 137 -3.14 17.49 4.11
N THR A 138 -3.09 18.51 4.98
CA THR A 138 -4.23 19.43 5.17
C THR A 138 -4.61 20.15 3.88
N ALA A 139 -3.62 20.53 3.07
CA ALA A 139 -3.85 21.19 1.79
C ALA A 139 -4.46 20.27 0.71
N ILE A 140 -4.19 18.96 0.76
CA ILE A 140 -4.61 18.01 -0.28
C ILE A 140 -5.86 17.23 0.14
N ASN A 141 -5.85 16.68 1.35
CA ASN A 141 -6.88 15.80 1.91
C ASN A 141 -6.91 15.91 3.44
N PRO A 142 -7.62 16.91 4.01
CA PRO A 142 -7.58 17.22 5.43
C PRO A 142 -8.23 16.15 6.34
N LYS A 143 -8.88 15.14 5.77
CA LYS A 143 -9.49 14.03 6.52
C LYS A 143 -8.69 12.72 6.39
N PHE A 144 -7.57 12.76 5.66
CA PHE A 144 -6.70 11.61 5.45
C PHE A 144 -6.14 11.09 6.78
N LYS A 145 -5.96 9.77 6.86
CA LYS A 145 -5.42 9.10 8.05
C LYS A 145 -4.34 8.08 7.68
N ILE A 146 -3.37 7.92 8.57
CA ILE A 146 -2.44 6.78 8.54
C ILE A 146 -2.85 5.84 9.68
N GLN A 147 -3.07 4.57 9.37
CA GLN A 147 -3.60 3.60 10.35
C GLN A 147 -2.95 2.23 10.20
N ALA A 148 -2.69 1.58 11.33
CA ALA A 148 -2.38 0.16 11.35
C ALA A 148 -3.65 -0.67 11.09
N LEU A 149 -3.50 -1.91 10.63
CA LEU A 149 -4.65 -2.76 10.33
C LEU A 149 -5.51 -3.03 11.57
N THR A 150 -4.89 -3.14 12.75
CA THR A 150 -5.56 -3.39 14.03
C THR A 150 -6.59 -2.31 14.41
N LYS A 151 -6.39 -1.07 13.95
CA LYS A 151 -7.34 0.05 14.17
C LYS A 151 -8.50 0.07 13.18
N THR A 152 -8.44 -0.79 12.15
CA THR A 152 -9.36 -0.82 11.01
C THR A 152 -10.17 -2.12 10.94
N LEU A 153 -9.66 -3.20 11.55
CA LEU A 153 -10.35 -4.47 11.79
C LEU A 153 -11.31 -4.44 12.99
#